data_AF-Q9Y9B6-F1
#
_entry.id   AF-Q9Y9B6-F1
#
_cell.length_a   1.000
_cell.length_b   1.000
_cell.length_c   1.000
_cell.angle_alpha   90.00
_cell.angle_beta   90.00
_cell.angle_gamma   90.00
#
_symmetry.space_group_name_H-M   'P 1'
#
loop_
_entity.id
_entity.type
_entity.pdbx_description
1 polymer ?
#
loop_
_entity_poly.entity_id
_entity_poly.type
_entity_poly.pdbx_seq_one_letter_code
_entity_poly.pdbx_strand_id
1 'polypeptide(L)'
;MSEERPPLRIVISDPRAGDRVVRVKVKGVEDIEYTDDMRKTKESDRRRLPIARVSRKLYEELNLGEVGVLTLRFTTPDGKKVKVPFKAEVKEGLEDNVVEVNMELLGEAAGELETEADAFRAKSWQIAVPDDVHVKLAGLEIGDVFDGGLIGMPGLKFKIRGGTDATGIPMHPGVPGSGRYKVLLAGPPGFHPRERGERRRKSVRGRMIPDPRGERRKTALAQLNIVIHYGDKEE
;
A
#
# COMPACT_ATOMS: atom_id res chain seq x y z
N MET A 1 -26.54 -11.05 -11.90
CA MET A 1 -25.52 -11.09 -10.83
C MET A 1 -25.11 -9.67 -10.56
N SER A 2 -25.31 -9.14 -9.35
CA SER A 2 -24.77 -7.84 -8.98
C SER A 2 -23.26 -7.90 -9.14
N GLU A 3 -22.71 -7.23 -10.16
CA GLU A 3 -21.26 -7.13 -10.33
C GLU A 3 -20.66 -6.65 -9.00
N GLU A 4 -19.86 -7.52 -8.41
CA GLU A 4 -19.24 -7.32 -7.11
C GLU A 4 -18.43 -6.02 -7.16
N ARG A 5 -18.59 -5.18 -6.13
CA ARG A 5 -17.89 -3.89 -6.10
C ARG A 5 -16.40 -4.18 -5.99
N PRO A 6 -15.54 -3.44 -6.71
CA PRO A 6 -14.10 -3.62 -6.55
C PRO A 6 -13.74 -3.35 -5.09
N PRO A 7 -12.82 -4.14 -4.51
CA PRO A 7 -12.43 -3.98 -3.12
C PRO A 7 -11.78 -2.61 -2.89
N LEU A 8 -11.88 -2.10 -1.67
CA LEU A 8 -11.18 -0.86 -1.31
C LEU A 8 -9.68 -1.12 -1.34
N ARG A 9 -8.94 -0.34 -2.11
CA ARG A 9 -7.47 -0.38 -2.11
C ARG A 9 -6.95 0.56 -1.05
N ILE A 10 -6.09 0.06 -0.17
CA ILE A 10 -5.36 0.86 0.81
C ILE A 10 -3.92 0.99 0.34
N VAL A 11 -3.48 2.23 0.15
CA VAL A 11 -2.09 2.58 -0.12
C VAL A 11 -1.45 2.97 1.19
N ILE A 12 -0.46 2.18 1.60
CA ILE A 12 0.29 2.38 2.84
C ILE A 12 1.60 3.06 2.49
N SER A 13 1.95 4.08 3.26
CA SER A 13 3.21 4.82 3.14
C SER A 13 3.98 4.73 4.45
N ASP A 14 5.26 4.38 4.35
CA ASP A 14 6.19 4.39 5.48
C ASP A 14 7.10 5.64 5.41
N PRO A 15 6.89 6.65 6.27
CA PRO A 15 7.68 7.87 6.26
C PRO A 15 9.10 7.67 6.81
N ARG A 16 9.39 6.57 7.53
CA ARG A 16 10.71 6.26 8.08
C ARG A 16 11.53 5.33 7.18
N ALA A 17 10.99 4.91 6.03
CA ALA A 17 11.71 4.10 5.07
C ALA A 17 12.88 4.89 4.48
N GLY A 18 14.11 4.52 4.85
CA GLY A 18 15.33 5.15 4.35
C GLY A 18 15.67 4.83 2.89
N ASP A 19 16.84 5.29 2.46
CA ASP A 19 17.37 5.07 1.11
C ASP A 19 18.39 3.92 1.02
N ARG A 20 18.57 3.14 2.09
CA ARG A 20 19.49 2.00 2.10
C ARG A 20 18.97 0.93 1.13
N VAL A 21 19.82 0.56 0.19
CA VAL A 21 19.59 -0.51 -0.79
C VAL A 21 20.72 -1.52 -0.65
N VAL A 22 20.36 -2.80 -0.57
CA VAL A 22 21.29 -3.93 -0.52
C VAL A 22 21.03 -4.80 -1.73
N ARG A 23 22.10 -5.20 -2.44
CA ARG A 23 21.97 -6.12 -3.56
C ARG A 23 21.98 -7.55 -3.06
N VAL A 24 20.98 -8.32 -3.44
CA VAL A 24 20.73 -9.68 -2.95
C VAL A 24 20.53 -10.64 -4.12
N LYS A 25 20.87 -11.91 -3.89
CA LYS A 25 20.49 -13.03 -4.73
C LYS A 25 19.14 -13.56 -4.27
N VAL A 26 18.17 -13.56 -5.15
CA VAL A 26 16.82 -14.04 -4.88
C VAL A 26 16.70 -15.47 -5.42
N LYS A 27 16.29 -16.40 -4.57
CA LYS A 27 16.07 -17.81 -4.91
C LYS A 27 14.59 -18.16 -4.82
N GLY A 28 14.09 -18.84 -5.84
CA GLY A 28 12.75 -19.42 -5.84
C GLY A 28 12.71 -20.71 -5.02
N VAL A 29 11.81 -20.79 -4.05
CA VAL A 29 11.53 -22.00 -3.27
C VAL A 29 10.05 -22.36 -3.36
N GLU A 30 9.73 -23.65 -3.28
CA GLU A 30 8.35 -24.15 -3.37
C GLU A 30 7.61 -24.12 -2.02
N ASP A 31 8.36 -24.05 -0.90
CA ASP A 31 7.81 -24.19 0.45
C ASP A 31 7.21 -22.89 1.02
N ILE A 32 7.34 -21.78 0.29
CA ILE A 32 6.68 -20.52 0.62
C ILE A 32 5.31 -20.49 -0.06
N GLU A 33 4.23 -20.35 0.72
CA GLU A 33 2.89 -20.26 0.17
C GLU A 33 2.75 -19.09 -0.82
N TYR A 34 2.18 -19.36 -1.98
CA TYR A 34 1.76 -18.35 -2.95
C TYR A 34 0.37 -18.69 -3.46
N THR A 35 -0.61 -17.93 -2.99
CA THR A 35 -2.02 -18.08 -3.37
C THR A 35 -2.43 -16.98 -4.35
N ASP A 36 -3.54 -17.17 -5.07
CA ASP A 36 -4.08 -16.18 -6.01
C ASP A 36 -4.28 -14.78 -5.38
N ASP A 37 -4.56 -14.71 -4.07
CA ASP A 37 -4.70 -13.45 -3.31
C ASP A 37 -3.39 -12.64 -3.20
N MET A 38 -2.25 -13.26 -3.52
CA MET A 38 -0.92 -12.65 -3.50
C MET A 38 -0.41 -12.32 -4.92
N ARG A 39 -1.12 -12.76 -5.97
CA ARG A 39 -0.64 -12.66 -7.35
C ARG A 39 -0.51 -11.23 -7.85
N LYS A 40 0.63 -10.95 -8.49
CA LYS A 40 0.93 -9.64 -9.07
C LYS A 40 0.00 -9.26 -10.22
N THR A 41 -0.47 -10.25 -11.00
CA THR A 41 -1.43 -10.05 -12.10
C THR A 41 -2.74 -9.42 -11.61
N LYS A 42 -3.06 -9.56 -10.32
CA LYS A 42 -4.18 -8.91 -9.64
C LYS A 42 -3.69 -7.95 -8.55
N GLU A 43 -2.67 -7.13 -8.84
CA GLU A 43 -2.13 -6.17 -7.86
C GLU A 43 -3.22 -5.24 -7.28
N SER A 44 -4.28 -4.95 -8.04
CA SER A 44 -5.45 -4.20 -7.55
C SER A 44 -6.26 -4.91 -6.48
N ASP A 45 -6.25 -6.24 -6.49
CA ASP A 45 -7.06 -7.10 -5.62
C ASP A 45 -6.19 -7.87 -4.61
N ARG A 46 -4.88 -7.58 -4.55
CA ARG A 46 -3.93 -8.27 -3.69
C ARG A 46 -4.27 -8.02 -2.22
N ARG A 47 -4.81 -9.04 -1.55
CA ARG A 47 -5.21 -8.97 -0.14
C ARG A 47 -4.04 -9.17 0.82
N ARG A 48 -3.01 -9.89 0.39
CA ARG A 48 -1.85 -10.24 1.22
C ARG A 48 -0.55 -10.01 0.47
N LEU A 49 0.45 -9.53 1.20
CA LEU A 49 1.80 -9.46 0.65
C LEU A 49 2.40 -10.87 0.57
N PRO A 50 3.12 -11.20 -0.51
CA PRO A 50 3.91 -12.42 -0.57
C PRO A 50 5.00 -12.42 0.51
N ILE A 51 5.44 -13.60 0.91
CA ILE A 51 6.47 -13.76 1.94
C ILE A 51 7.84 -13.80 1.26
N ALA A 52 8.81 -13.12 1.87
CA ALA A 52 10.22 -13.24 1.54
C ALA A 52 10.99 -13.61 2.80
N ARG A 53 11.75 -14.70 2.74
CA ARG A 53 12.61 -15.09 3.85
C ARG A 53 13.97 -14.44 3.69
N VAL A 54 14.46 -13.85 4.77
CA VAL A 54 15.71 -13.10 4.82
C VAL A 54 16.55 -13.54 6.02
N SER A 55 17.86 -13.33 5.95
CA SER A 55 18.71 -13.50 7.12
C SER A 55 18.41 -12.45 8.18
N ARG A 56 18.73 -12.74 9.46
CA ARG A 56 18.59 -11.76 10.55
C ARG A 56 19.39 -10.49 10.29
N LYS A 57 20.62 -10.64 9.78
CA LYS A 57 21.49 -9.50 9.49
C LYS A 57 20.91 -8.59 8.41
N LEU A 58 20.37 -9.14 7.33
CA LEU A 58 19.71 -8.35 6.28
C LEU A 58 18.45 -7.65 6.81
N TYR A 59 17.69 -8.35 7.66
CA TYR A 59 16.50 -7.82 8.31
C TYR A 59 16.80 -6.60 9.19
N GLU A 60 17.89 -6.67 9.96
CA GLU A 60 18.40 -5.57 10.79
C GLU A 60 19.02 -4.46 9.95
N GLU A 61 19.84 -4.79 8.95
CA GLU A 61 20.50 -3.80 8.08
C GLU A 61 19.49 -2.93 7.32
N LEU A 62 18.36 -3.51 6.90
CA LEU A 62 17.27 -2.80 6.25
C LEU A 62 16.26 -2.17 7.25
N ASN A 63 16.51 -2.27 8.56
CA ASN A 63 15.61 -1.78 9.62
C ASN A 63 14.17 -2.25 9.44
N LEU A 64 13.97 -3.53 9.14
CA LEU A 64 12.65 -4.11 8.89
C LEU A 64 11.87 -4.41 10.18
N GLY A 65 12.50 -4.39 11.35
CA GLY A 65 11.86 -4.74 12.63
C GLY A 65 10.65 -3.88 13.03
N GLU A 66 10.56 -2.65 12.54
CA GLU A 66 9.41 -1.78 12.85
C GLU A 66 8.15 -2.16 12.04
N VAL A 67 8.30 -2.52 10.76
CA VAL A 67 7.18 -2.63 9.80
C VAL A 67 7.07 -4.02 9.18
N GLY A 68 8.20 -4.70 9.00
CA GLY A 68 8.29 -6.04 8.45
C GLY A 68 8.05 -6.12 6.93
N VAL A 69 8.12 -5.01 6.20
CA VAL A 69 7.85 -4.98 4.75
C VAL A 69 9.09 -4.54 3.96
N LEU A 70 9.56 -5.42 3.08
CA LEU A 70 10.70 -5.18 2.19
C LEU A 70 10.20 -5.07 0.74
N THR A 71 10.91 -4.35 -0.12
CA THR A 71 10.65 -4.34 -1.56
C THR A 71 11.86 -4.91 -2.28
N LEU A 72 11.64 -5.91 -3.13
CA LEU A 72 12.63 -6.38 -4.09
C LEU A 72 12.38 -5.67 -5.42
N ARG A 73 13.43 -5.06 -5.97
CA ARG A 73 13.43 -4.48 -7.29
C ARG A 73 14.26 -5.36 -8.23
N PHE A 74 13.55 -6.07 -9.08
CA PHE A 74 14.08 -6.91 -10.15
C PHE A 74 14.33 -6.08 -11.40
N THR A 75 15.32 -6.48 -12.18
CA THR A 75 15.51 -6.00 -13.55
C THR A 75 15.14 -7.15 -14.47
N THR A 76 14.06 -7.00 -15.24
CA THR A 76 13.67 -8.03 -16.21
C THR A 76 14.69 -8.09 -17.35
N PRO A 77 14.74 -9.18 -18.13
CA PRO A 77 15.59 -9.27 -19.32
C PRO A 77 15.41 -8.11 -20.31
N ASP A 78 14.18 -7.57 -20.39
CA ASP A 78 13.85 -6.38 -21.19
C ASP A 78 14.37 -5.04 -20.62
N GLY A 79 15.14 -5.07 -19.54
CA GLY A 79 15.66 -3.87 -18.84
C GLY A 79 14.61 -3.10 -18.03
N LYS A 80 13.38 -3.62 -17.89
CA LYS A 80 12.33 -2.98 -17.09
C LYS A 80 12.54 -3.28 -15.61
N LYS A 81 12.35 -2.26 -14.76
CA LYS A 81 12.43 -2.43 -13.31
C LYS A 81 11.07 -2.81 -12.75
N VAL A 82 11.00 -3.97 -12.13
CA VAL A 82 9.80 -4.49 -11.46
C VAL A 82 10.02 -4.41 -9.95
N LYS A 83 9.11 -3.76 -9.24
CA LYS A 83 9.15 -3.69 -7.76
C LYS A 83 8.05 -4.58 -7.20
N VAL A 84 8.40 -5.44 -6.24
CA VAL A 84 7.43 -6.27 -5.54
C VAL A 84 7.65 -6.10 -4.04
N PRO A 85 6.64 -5.64 -3.28
CA PRO A 85 6.68 -5.60 -1.82
C PRO A 85 6.39 -6.99 -1.24
N PHE A 86 7.11 -7.35 -0.20
CA PHE A 86 7.01 -8.62 0.52
C PHE A 86 6.93 -8.38 2.03
N LYS A 87 6.22 -9.26 2.71
CA LYS A 87 6.37 -9.43 4.16
C LYS A 87 7.66 -10.19 4.42
N ALA A 88 8.57 -9.61 5.17
CA ALA A 88 9.85 -10.21 5.51
C ALA A 88 9.70 -11.15 6.72
N GLU A 89 10.19 -12.38 6.58
CA GLU A 89 10.29 -13.36 7.65
C GLU A 89 11.74 -13.78 7.84
N VAL A 90 12.20 -13.82 9.09
CA VAL A 90 13.59 -14.19 9.38
C VAL A 90 13.71 -15.71 9.36
N LYS A 91 14.64 -16.23 8.55
CA LYS A 91 15.02 -17.65 8.54
C LYS A 91 16.45 -17.79 9.04
N GLU A 92 16.63 -18.57 10.09
CA GLU A 92 17.95 -18.91 10.63
C GLU A 92 18.71 -19.80 9.63
N GLY A 93 20.01 -19.54 9.45
CA GLY A 93 20.87 -20.30 8.53
C GLY A 93 20.84 -19.83 7.06
N LEU A 94 20.10 -18.77 6.75
CA LEU A 94 20.16 -18.14 5.42
C LEU A 94 21.41 -17.26 5.29
N GLU A 95 22.08 -17.29 4.14
CA GLU A 95 23.19 -16.39 3.84
C GLU A 95 22.74 -14.91 3.83
N ASP A 96 23.64 -14.01 4.23
CA ASP A 96 23.31 -12.59 4.43
C ASP A 96 22.77 -11.87 3.20
N ASN A 97 23.19 -12.30 2.01
CA ASN A 97 22.80 -11.68 0.75
C ASN A 97 21.82 -12.54 -0.05
N VAL A 98 21.21 -13.57 0.56
CA VAL A 98 20.23 -14.43 -0.10
C VAL A 98 18.84 -14.12 0.44
N VAL A 99 17.87 -14.07 -0.46
CA VAL A 99 16.45 -13.92 -0.14
C VAL A 99 15.70 -15.06 -0.80
N GLU A 100 14.92 -15.82 -0.03
CA GLU A 100 14.04 -16.85 -0.60
C GLU A 100 12.64 -16.27 -0.81
N VAL A 101 12.08 -16.48 -2.00
CA VAL A 101 10.69 -16.12 -2.33
C VAL A 101 10.03 -17.31 -3.02
N ASN A 102 8.71 -17.31 -3.15
CA ASN A 102 8.03 -18.35 -3.89
C ASN A 102 8.51 -18.42 -5.35
N MET A 103 8.71 -19.65 -5.85
CA MET A 103 9.21 -19.93 -7.20
C MET A 103 8.32 -19.37 -8.31
N GLU A 104 6.99 -19.52 -8.23
CA GLU A 104 6.05 -19.00 -9.24
C GLU A 104 6.11 -17.48 -9.31
N LEU A 105 6.10 -16.80 -8.15
CA LEU A 105 6.18 -15.34 -8.10
C LEU A 105 7.50 -14.84 -8.71
N LEU A 106 8.61 -15.52 -8.44
CA LEU A 106 9.91 -15.14 -9.01
C LEU A 106 9.91 -15.30 -10.53
N GLY A 107 9.34 -16.40 -11.03
CA GLY A 107 9.12 -16.61 -12.46
C GLY A 107 8.27 -15.50 -13.09
N GLU A 108 7.17 -15.10 -12.46
CA GLU A 108 6.32 -13.99 -12.93
C GLU A 108 7.01 -12.62 -12.90
N ALA A 109 7.88 -12.39 -11.90
CA ALA A 109 8.49 -11.09 -11.68
C ALA A 109 9.79 -10.87 -12.46
N ALA A 110 10.63 -11.90 -12.56
CA ALA A 110 11.97 -11.85 -13.11
C ALA A 110 12.18 -12.73 -14.35
N GLY A 111 11.33 -13.75 -14.58
CA GLY A 111 11.45 -14.70 -15.70
C GLY A 111 12.42 -15.85 -15.46
N GLU A 112 13.10 -15.88 -14.32
CA GLU A 112 14.13 -16.87 -13.96
C GLU A 112 13.88 -17.42 -12.53
N LEU A 113 14.50 -18.54 -12.18
CA LEU A 113 14.38 -19.19 -10.86
C LEU A 113 15.39 -18.66 -9.82
N GLU A 114 16.45 -18.00 -10.29
CA GLU A 114 17.41 -17.28 -9.46
C GLU A 114 17.79 -15.97 -10.18
N THR A 115 17.81 -14.85 -9.45
CA THR A 115 18.14 -13.55 -10.04
C THR A 115 18.75 -12.61 -9.02
N GLU A 116 19.44 -11.57 -9.47
CA GLU A 116 19.88 -10.48 -8.60
C GLU A 116 18.79 -9.41 -8.50
N ALA A 117 18.55 -8.92 -7.28
CA ALA A 117 17.60 -7.84 -7.02
C ALA A 117 18.15 -6.85 -6.00
N ASP A 118 17.62 -5.64 -6.06
CA ASP A 118 17.85 -4.63 -5.04
C ASP A 118 16.78 -4.76 -3.94
N ALA A 119 17.20 -5.09 -2.73
CA ALA A 119 16.36 -5.14 -1.53
C ALA A 119 16.45 -3.81 -0.76
N PHE A 120 15.30 -3.27 -0.37
CA PHE A 120 15.20 -2.08 0.47
C PHE A 120 13.90 -2.08 1.27
N ARG A 121 13.83 -1.30 2.35
CA ARG A 121 12.60 -1.12 3.14
C ARG A 121 11.50 -0.48 2.28
N ALA A 122 10.30 -1.04 2.32
CA ALA A 122 9.22 -0.58 1.47
C ALA A 122 8.77 0.84 1.86
N LYS A 123 8.91 1.80 0.93
CA LYS A 123 8.42 3.17 1.11
C LYS A 123 6.92 3.27 1.01
N SER A 124 6.33 2.48 0.10
CA SER A 124 4.89 2.36 -0.04
C SER A 124 4.51 1.04 -0.70
N TRP A 125 3.31 0.57 -0.39
CA TRP A 125 2.71 -0.61 -1.02
C TRP A 125 1.19 -0.52 -0.96
N GLN A 126 0.53 -1.43 -1.68
CA GLN A 126 -0.92 -1.49 -1.78
C GLN A 126 -1.43 -2.84 -1.29
N ILE A 127 -2.55 -2.80 -0.58
CA ILE A 127 -3.34 -3.96 -0.20
C ILE A 127 -4.81 -3.70 -0.51
N ALA A 128 -5.53 -4.70 -0.99
CA ALA A 128 -6.97 -4.68 -1.12
C ALA A 128 -7.61 -5.19 0.17
N VAL A 129 -8.58 -4.47 0.71
CA VAL A 129 -9.31 -4.90 1.90
C VAL A 129 -10.73 -5.34 1.53
N PRO A 130 -11.25 -6.40 2.19
CA PRO A 130 -12.63 -6.82 2.03
C PRO A 130 -13.61 -5.78 2.63
N ASP A 131 -14.87 -5.89 2.24
CA ASP A 131 -15.92 -4.94 2.62
C ASP A 131 -16.17 -4.87 4.14
N ASP A 132 -15.96 -5.97 4.88
CA ASP A 132 -16.10 -5.98 6.34
C ASP A 132 -15.08 -5.08 7.04
N VAL A 133 -13.84 -5.05 6.53
CA VAL A 133 -12.80 -4.13 7.00
C VAL A 133 -13.16 -2.69 6.61
N HIS A 134 -13.66 -2.48 5.38
CA HIS A 134 -14.10 -1.15 4.93
C HIS A 134 -15.25 -0.61 5.80
N VAL A 135 -16.22 -1.45 6.18
CA VAL A 135 -17.30 -1.08 7.11
C VAL A 135 -16.74 -0.65 8.47
N LYS A 136 -15.69 -1.31 8.98
CA LYS A 136 -15.06 -0.92 10.26
C LYS A 136 -14.31 0.41 10.19
N LEU A 137 -13.84 0.80 9.00
CA LEU A 137 -13.18 2.09 8.76
C LEU A 137 -14.17 3.23 8.51
N ALA A 138 -15.44 2.92 8.24
CA ALA A 138 -16.46 3.92 7.96
C ALA A 138 -16.67 4.86 9.15
N GLY A 139 -16.90 6.14 8.87
CA GLY A 139 -17.06 7.18 9.89
C GLY A 139 -15.76 7.82 10.36
N LEU A 140 -14.60 7.20 10.13
CA LEU A 140 -13.30 7.86 10.36
C LEU A 140 -13.06 8.97 9.33
N GLU A 141 -12.30 9.98 9.71
CA GLU A 141 -11.98 11.13 8.88
C GLU A 141 -10.49 11.22 8.52
N ILE A 142 -10.17 12.00 7.48
CA ILE A 142 -8.79 12.40 7.20
C ILE A 142 -8.21 13.09 8.43
N GLY A 143 -7.10 12.55 8.94
CA GLY A 143 -6.45 13.00 10.17
C GLY A 143 -6.56 11.99 11.30
N ASP A 144 -7.56 11.12 11.27
CA ASP A 144 -7.77 10.12 12.32
C ASP A 144 -6.72 9.01 12.24
N VAL A 145 -6.46 8.42 13.41
CA VAL A 145 -5.53 7.31 13.61
C VAL A 145 -6.31 6.07 14.00
N PHE A 146 -6.00 4.94 13.36
CA PHE A 146 -6.60 3.64 13.68
C PHE A 146 -5.53 2.55 13.82
N ASP A 147 -5.93 1.43 14.42
CA ASP A 147 -5.07 0.27 14.66
C ASP A 147 -4.87 -0.57 13.39
N GLY A 148 -3.61 -0.89 13.09
CA GLY A 148 -3.21 -1.68 11.92
C GLY A 148 -3.69 -3.12 11.93
N GLY A 149 -4.11 -3.66 13.07
CA GLY A 149 -4.75 -4.96 13.17
C GLY A 149 -5.99 -5.07 12.28
N LEU A 150 -6.70 -3.96 12.01
CA LEU A 150 -7.84 -3.93 11.09
C LEU A 150 -7.48 -4.33 9.65
N ILE A 151 -6.24 -4.07 9.23
CA ILE A 151 -5.75 -4.34 7.87
C ILE A 151 -4.70 -5.45 7.83
N GLY A 152 -4.59 -6.25 8.90
CA GLY A 152 -3.66 -7.37 9.00
C GLY A 152 -2.22 -6.99 9.34
N MET A 153 -1.99 -5.80 9.90
CA MET A 153 -0.68 -5.30 10.34
C MET A 153 -0.72 -4.92 11.83
N PRO A 154 -0.84 -5.88 12.76
CA PRO A 154 -0.93 -5.61 14.19
C PRO A 154 0.34 -4.92 14.72
N GLY A 155 0.18 -4.08 15.74
CA GLY A 155 1.28 -3.34 16.38
C GLY A 155 1.64 -2.01 15.71
N LEU A 156 1.13 -1.76 14.51
CA LEU A 156 1.25 -0.47 13.84
C LEU A 156 -0.02 0.37 14.02
N LYS A 157 0.15 1.69 14.02
CA LYS A 157 -0.94 2.65 13.92
C LYS A 157 -0.86 3.35 12.58
N PHE A 158 -2.01 3.64 11.98
CA PHE A 158 -2.09 4.31 10.70
C PHE A 158 -2.93 5.58 10.78
N LYS A 159 -2.44 6.65 10.17
CA LYS A 159 -3.16 7.91 10.02
C LYS A 159 -3.73 8.03 8.62
N ILE A 160 -5.02 8.37 8.53
CA ILE A 160 -5.69 8.60 7.25
C ILE A 160 -5.21 9.94 6.67
N ARG A 161 -4.73 9.93 5.43
CA ARG A 161 -4.23 11.14 4.74
C ARG A 161 -5.12 11.60 3.60
N GLY A 162 -5.96 10.71 3.06
CA GLY A 162 -6.87 11.04 1.97
C GLY A 162 -7.32 9.79 1.24
N GLY A 163 -7.86 9.98 0.06
CA GLY A 163 -8.34 8.89 -0.78
C GLY A 163 -8.96 9.43 -2.07
N THR A 164 -9.41 8.51 -2.91
CA THR A 164 -10.03 8.81 -4.21
C THR A 164 -11.21 7.89 -4.44
N ASP A 165 -12.26 8.43 -5.03
CA ASP A 165 -13.39 7.63 -5.48
C ASP A 165 -13.13 6.91 -6.81
N ALA A 166 -14.03 6.01 -7.20
CA ALA A 166 -13.94 5.22 -8.43
C ALA A 166 -13.88 6.05 -9.72
N THR A 167 -14.23 7.34 -9.67
CA THR A 167 -14.13 8.25 -10.82
C THR A 167 -12.94 9.21 -10.72
N GLY A 168 -12.03 8.98 -9.77
CA GLY A 168 -10.79 9.75 -9.59
C GLY A 168 -10.97 11.07 -8.84
N ILE A 169 -12.12 11.31 -8.19
CA ILE A 169 -12.29 12.53 -7.39
C ILE A 169 -11.66 12.33 -6.01
N PRO A 170 -10.78 13.26 -5.59
CA PRO A 170 -10.09 13.13 -4.32
C PRO A 170 -10.99 13.53 -3.14
N MET A 171 -10.71 12.93 -1.99
CA MET A 171 -11.18 13.42 -0.70
C MET A 171 -10.46 14.72 -0.34
N HIS A 172 -11.18 15.65 0.30
CA HIS A 172 -10.65 16.95 0.69
C HIS A 172 -10.78 17.16 2.21
N PRO A 173 -9.68 17.45 2.93
CA PRO A 173 -9.68 17.52 4.41
C PRO A 173 -10.55 18.67 4.96
N GLY A 174 -10.71 19.75 4.19
CA GLY A 174 -11.56 20.88 4.57
C GLY A 174 -13.06 20.72 4.29
N VAL A 175 -13.51 19.60 3.71
CA VAL A 175 -14.93 19.38 3.39
C VAL A 175 -15.50 18.31 4.33
N PRO A 176 -16.49 18.63 5.18
CA PRO A 176 -17.04 17.67 6.14
C PRO A 176 -17.91 16.61 5.47
N GLY A 177 -18.13 15.51 6.19
CA GLY A 177 -18.98 14.40 5.75
C GLY A 177 -18.32 13.51 4.70
N SER A 178 -19.10 12.57 4.17
CA SER A 178 -18.60 11.54 3.23
C SER A 178 -19.04 11.77 1.79
N GLY A 179 -19.97 12.69 1.54
CA GLY A 179 -20.57 12.91 0.22
C GLY A 179 -19.66 13.62 -0.80
N ARG A 180 -20.18 13.80 -2.03
CA ARG A 180 -19.52 14.58 -3.09
C ARG A 180 -20.11 16.00 -3.15
N TYR A 181 -19.23 16.99 -3.15
CA TYR A 181 -19.59 18.41 -3.12
C TYR A 181 -18.88 19.17 -4.22
N LYS A 182 -19.53 20.21 -4.77
CA LYS A 182 -18.88 21.18 -5.66
C LYS A 182 -18.44 22.40 -4.85
N VAL A 183 -17.13 22.54 -4.63
CA VAL A 183 -16.55 23.59 -3.80
C VAL A 183 -15.64 24.50 -4.63
N LEU A 184 -15.52 25.76 -4.23
CA LEU A 184 -14.66 26.75 -4.89
C LEU A 184 -13.22 26.62 -4.35
N LEU A 185 -12.38 25.87 -5.06
CA LEU A 185 -10.99 25.63 -4.66
C LEU A 185 -10.06 26.72 -5.19
N ALA A 186 -9.03 27.03 -4.40
CA ALA A 186 -7.91 27.89 -4.77
C ALA A 186 -6.59 27.11 -4.90
N GLY A 187 -6.59 25.82 -4.55
CA GLY A 187 -5.39 24.98 -4.52
C GLY A 187 -5.72 23.49 -4.31
N PRO A 188 -4.69 22.64 -4.17
CA PRO A 188 -4.86 21.20 -3.99
C PRO A 188 -5.38 20.85 -2.58
N PRO A 189 -5.96 19.66 -2.37
CA PRO A 189 -6.20 18.59 -3.37
C PRO A 189 -7.40 18.85 -4.29
N GLY A 190 -7.36 18.32 -5.51
CA GLY A 190 -8.47 18.39 -6.49
C GLY A 190 -8.45 19.58 -7.45
N PHE A 191 -7.59 20.56 -7.21
CA PHE A 191 -7.36 21.68 -8.14
C PHE A 191 -5.92 22.16 -8.05
N HIS A 192 -5.28 22.38 -9.20
CA HIS A 192 -3.96 23.01 -9.29
C HIS A 192 -4.12 24.27 -10.13
N PRO A 193 -4.12 25.47 -9.52
CA PRO A 193 -4.26 26.73 -10.25
C PRO A 193 -3.08 26.92 -11.19
N ARG A 194 -3.32 27.47 -12.38
CA ARG A 194 -2.29 27.83 -13.37
C ARG A 194 -1.83 29.28 -13.21
N GLU A 195 -2.72 30.13 -12.71
CA GLU A 195 -2.47 31.54 -12.51
C GLU A 195 -2.66 31.93 -11.04
N ARG A 196 -1.94 32.96 -10.60
CA ARG A 196 -2.04 33.46 -9.23
C ARG A 196 -3.45 34.02 -8.99
N GLY A 197 -4.12 33.50 -7.96
CA GLY A 197 -5.48 33.92 -7.59
C GLY A 197 -6.58 33.22 -8.37
N GLU A 198 -6.25 32.29 -9.28
CA GLU A 198 -7.26 31.47 -9.96
C GLU A 198 -8.03 30.63 -8.94
N ARG A 199 -9.36 30.72 -9.00
CA ARG A 199 -10.26 29.87 -8.22
C ARG A 199 -11.22 29.18 -9.16
N ARG A 200 -11.47 27.89 -8.94
CA ARG A 200 -12.38 27.12 -9.78
C ARG A 200 -13.29 26.25 -8.94
N ARG A 201 -14.58 26.24 -9.29
CA ARG A 201 -15.54 25.32 -8.69
C ARG A 201 -15.27 23.91 -9.22
N LYS A 202 -14.85 23.01 -8.33
CA LYS A 202 -14.49 21.62 -8.63
C LYS A 202 -15.26 20.68 -7.72
N SER A 203 -15.50 19.47 -8.21
CA SER A 203 -16.08 18.40 -7.39
C SER A 203 -14.99 17.77 -6.54
N VAL A 204 -15.25 17.61 -5.25
CA VAL A 204 -14.41 16.89 -4.29
C VAL A 204 -15.28 15.99 -3.43
N ARG A 205 -14.66 15.01 -2.80
CA ARG A 205 -15.31 14.17 -1.79
C ARG A 205 -14.99 14.71 -0.40
N GLY A 206 -15.92 14.56 0.54
CA GLY A 206 -15.70 14.95 1.92
C GLY A 206 -14.60 14.12 2.61
N ARG A 207 -14.19 14.56 3.79
CA ARG A 207 -13.06 13.99 4.54
C ARG A 207 -13.38 12.69 5.27
N MET A 208 -14.65 12.33 5.41
CA MET A 208 -15.08 11.12 6.11
C MET A 208 -15.13 9.91 5.17
N ILE A 209 -14.66 8.76 5.64
CA ILE A 209 -14.78 7.47 4.94
C ILE A 209 -16.25 7.06 4.92
N PRO A 210 -16.86 6.87 3.72
CA PRO A 210 -18.24 6.45 3.61
C PRO A 210 -18.44 5.00 4.05
N ASP A 211 -19.63 4.68 4.57
CA ASP A 211 -20.04 3.28 4.70
C ASP A 211 -20.21 2.69 3.29
N PRO A 212 -19.48 1.62 2.93
CA PRO A 212 -19.60 1.01 1.61
C PRO A 212 -21.04 0.60 1.31
N ARG A 213 -21.83 0.15 2.29
CA ARG A 213 -23.19 -0.35 2.08
C ARG A 213 -24.14 0.73 1.53
N GLY A 214 -23.92 1.99 1.91
CA GLY A 214 -24.70 3.13 1.44
C GLY A 214 -24.24 3.75 0.11
N GLU A 215 -23.07 3.35 -0.40
CA GLU A 215 -22.50 3.97 -1.60
C GLU A 215 -23.02 3.38 -2.91
N ARG A 216 -23.09 4.23 -3.94
CA ARG A 216 -23.27 3.80 -5.33
C ARG A 216 -21.90 3.42 -5.91
N ARG A 217 -21.85 2.44 -6.82
CA ARG A 217 -20.59 1.97 -7.46
C ARG A 217 -19.70 3.10 -7.99
N LYS A 218 -20.28 4.12 -8.64
CA LYS A 218 -19.52 5.26 -9.20
C LYS A 218 -18.98 6.23 -8.15
N THR A 219 -19.60 6.31 -6.98
CA THR A 219 -19.20 7.23 -5.91
C THR A 219 -18.38 6.52 -4.84
N ALA A 220 -18.41 5.19 -4.80
CA ALA A 220 -17.67 4.38 -3.85
C ALA A 220 -16.19 4.77 -3.80
N LEU A 221 -15.64 4.77 -2.58
CA LEU A 221 -14.23 4.97 -2.35
C LEU A 221 -13.46 3.81 -2.99
N ALA A 222 -12.56 4.12 -3.91
CA ALA A 222 -11.77 3.12 -4.64
C ALA A 222 -10.36 2.97 -4.07
N GLN A 223 -9.84 4.05 -3.47
CA GLN A 223 -8.54 4.06 -2.84
C GLN A 223 -8.54 4.91 -1.56
N LEU A 224 -7.93 4.40 -0.50
CA LEU A 224 -7.63 5.11 0.73
C LEU A 224 -6.10 5.23 0.89
N ASN A 225 -5.62 6.41 1.23
CA ASN A 225 -4.20 6.68 1.47
C ASN A 225 -3.97 6.82 2.96
N ILE A 226 -3.09 5.98 3.49
CA ILE A 226 -2.72 5.97 4.90
C ILE A 226 -1.20 6.05 5.06
N VAL A 227 -0.77 6.61 6.18
CA VAL A 227 0.65 6.70 6.56
C VAL A 227 0.85 6.03 7.90
N ILE A 228 1.97 5.33 8.08
CA ILE A 228 2.34 4.78 9.38
C ILE A 228 2.52 5.95 10.36
N HIS A 229 1.81 5.90 11.48
CA HIS A 229 1.87 6.88 12.55
C HIS A 229 2.67 6.30 13.70
N TYR A 230 3.92 6.72 13.83
CA TYR A 230 4.85 6.24 14.86
C TYR A 230 4.64 6.88 16.25
N GLY A 231 3.48 7.50 16.47
CA GLY A 231 3.27 8.42 17.59
C GLY A 231 3.98 9.76 17.36
N ASP A 232 3.46 10.79 17.98
CA ASP A 232 4.20 12.02 18.15
C ASP A 232 5.28 11.72 19.18
N LYS A 233 6.57 11.88 18.81
CA LYS A 233 7.60 12.00 19.84
C LYS A 233 7.17 13.22 20.65
N GLU A 234 6.78 13.05 21.90
CA GLU A 234 6.66 14.16 22.84
C GLU A 234 8.04 14.84 22.86
N GLU A 235 8.13 15.99 22.20
CA GLU A 235 9.16 17.00 22.45
C GLU A 235 8.84 17.74 23.74
#